data_AF-A0A395NUI2-F1
#
_entry.id   AF-A0A395NUI2-F1
#
_cell.length_a   1.000
_cell.length_b   1.000
_cell.length_c   1.000
_cell.angle_alpha   90.00
_cell.angle_beta   90.00
_cell.angle_gamma   90.00
#
_symmetry.space_group_name_H-M   'P 1'
#
loop_
_entity.id
_entity.type
_entity.pdbx_description
1 polymer ?
#
loop_
_entity_poly.entity_id
_entity_poly.type
_entity_poly.pdbx_seq_one_letter_code
_entity_poly.pdbx_strand_id
1 'polypeptide(L)'
;MSPATIPPITVTMAPQDGLFSEELISQDVAASLPAGYQLRALRRSDFNSGFLDCLRVLTTVGDISEEKFQKQYDNMVAQDSYYIIVIEDTSREKNSVVATGALIVEHKFLGKVGHIEDIAVAKDQQGKKLGLRLIQALDYVAEKIGCYKSILDCSDANEGFYVKCGFRRAGLQMAHYYEGGKSKSH
;
A
#
# COMPACT_ATOMS: atom_id res chain seq x y z
N MET A 1 -41.31 30.96 23.45
CA MET A 1 -39.89 30.61 23.66
C MET A 1 -39.48 29.70 22.51
N SER A 2 -38.76 30.23 21.51
CA SER A 2 -38.30 29.43 20.37
C SER A 2 -37.07 28.60 20.79
N PRO A 3 -36.93 27.35 20.32
CA PRO A 3 -35.77 26.54 20.64
C PRO A 3 -34.53 27.09 19.92
N ALA A 4 -33.42 27.16 20.64
CA ALA A 4 -32.13 27.56 20.10
C ALA A 4 -31.60 26.47 19.15
N THR A 5 -31.35 26.85 17.90
CA THR A 5 -30.71 25.99 16.90
C THR A 5 -29.23 25.85 17.25
N ILE A 6 -28.78 24.63 17.51
CA ILE A 6 -27.36 24.31 17.70
C ILE A 6 -26.67 24.45 16.34
N PRO A 7 -25.57 25.23 16.23
CA PRO A 7 -24.85 25.36 14.97
C PRO A 7 -24.17 24.03 14.61
N PRO A 8 -24.10 23.67 13.31
CA PRO A 8 -23.41 22.46 12.88
C PRO A 8 -21.93 22.57 13.23
N ILE A 9 -21.42 21.57 13.94
CA ILE A 9 -19.98 21.40 14.18
C ILE A 9 -19.35 21.14 12.82
N THR A 10 -18.68 22.17 12.28
CA THR A 10 -17.87 22.01 11.07
C THR A 10 -16.60 21.30 11.50
N VAL A 11 -16.56 19.99 11.32
CA VAL A 11 -15.32 19.22 11.44
C VAL A 11 -14.48 19.62 10.23
N THR A 12 -13.59 20.59 10.43
CA THR A 12 -12.50 20.84 9.48
C THR A 12 -11.63 19.59 9.48
N MET A 13 -11.83 18.72 8.49
CA MET A 13 -10.90 17.64 8.21
C MET A 13 -9.55 18.31 7.90
N ALA A 14 -8.54 17.99 8.70
CA ALA A 14 -7.17 18.32 8.34
C ALA A 14 -6.88 17.78 6.93
N PRO A 15 -6.06 18.45 6.12
CA PRO A 15 -5.65 17.90 4.84
C PRO A 15 -5.07 16.50 5.08
N GLN A 16 -5.68 15.49 4.46
CA GLN A 16 -5.06 14.16 4.39
C GLN A 16 -3.84 14.30 3.50
N ASP A 17 -2.65 14.33 4.10
CA ASP A 17 -1.41 14.44 3.35
C ASP A 17 -1.13 13.19 2.50
N GLY A 18 -1.80 12.06 2.80
CA GLY A 18 -1.68 10.79 2.08
C GLY A 18 -3.03 10.19 1.64
N LEU A 19 -2.97 9.02 0.99
CA LEU A 19 -4.10 8.34 0.36
C LEU A 19 -5.19 7.93 1.35
N PHE A 20 -4.83 7.74 2.62
CA PHE A 20 -5.73 7.43 3.72
C PHE A 20 -5.20 8.01 5.04
N SER A 21 -6.00 7.94 6.11
CA SER A 21 -5.66 8.50 7.43
C SER A 21 -4.42 7.85 8.06
N GLU A 22 -3.49 8.68 8.56
CA GLU A 22 -2.30 8.24 9.32
C GLU A 22 -2.66 7.43 10.58
N GLU A 23 -3.89 7.54 11.09
CA GLU A 23 -4.38 6.73 12.22
C GLU A 23 -4.41 5.22 11.93
N LEU A 24 -4.44 4.85 10.65
CA LEU A 24 -4.39 3.46 10.21
C LEU A 24 -2.95 2.93 10.10
N ILE A 25 -1.92 3.77 10.26
CA ILE A 25 -0.53 3.32 10.28
C ILE A 25 -0.20 2.75 11.66
N SER A 26 0.29 1.50 11.68
CA SER A 26 0.71 0.85 12.93
C SER A 26 1.94 1.53 13.53
N GLN A 27 1.77 2.11 14.72
CA GLN A 27 2.87 2.74 15.47
C GLN A 27 3.96 1.74 15.84
N ASP A 28 3.59 0.50 16.19
CA ASP A 28 4.54 -0.56 16.55
C ASP A 28 5.40 -0.97 15.35
N VAL A 29 4.78 -1.09 14.16
CA VAL A 29 5.51 -1.42 12.93
C VAL A 29 6.42 -0.25 12.52
N ALA A 30 5.92 0.99 12.59
CA ALA A 30 6.70 2.19 12.31
C ALA A 30 7.91 2.33 13.26
N ALA A 31 7.73 2.08 14.56
CA ALA A 31 8.82 2.09 15.55
C ALA A 31 9.83 0.95 15.34
N SER A 32 9.42 -0.12 14.66
CA SER A 32 10.28 -1.28 14.36
C SER A 32 11.10 -1.13 13.07
N LEU A 33 10.98 0.01 12.37
CA LEU A 33 11.84 0.34 11.24
C LEU A 33 13.27 0.69 11.69
N PRO A 34 14.28 0.46 10.84
CA PRO A 34 15.60 1.01 11.08
C PRO A 34 15.56 2.54 11.17
N ALA A 35 16.50 3.14 11.91
CA ALA A 35 16.62 4.59 11.99
C ALA A 35 16.81 5.21 10.59
N GLY A 36 16.19 6.36 10.34
CA GLY A 36 16.23 7.03 9.03
C GLY A 36 15.20 6.50 8.02
N TYR A 37 14.27 5.64 8.43
CA TYR A 37 13.15 5.21 7.61
C TYR A 37 11.82 5.67 8.18
N GLN A 38 10.87 5.98 7.31
CA GLN A 38 9.51 6.36 7.68
C GLN A 38 8.49 5.51 6.92
N LEU A 39 7.53 4.93 7.66
CA LEU A 39 6.35 4.26 7.12
C LEU A 39 5.22 5.28 7.03
N ARG A 40 4.53 5.36 5.88
CA ARG A 40 3.38 6.28 5.71
C ARG A 40 2.51 5.91 4.51
N ALA A 41 1.33 6.51 4.42
CA ALA A 41 0.48 6.40 3.24
C ALA A 41 1.16 7.03 2.00
N LEU A 42 0.85 6.48 0.82
CA LEU A 42 1.22 7.07 -0.48
C LEU A 42 0.65 8.49 -0.59
N ARG A 43 1.44 9.42 -1.11
CA ARG A 43 1.03 10.81 -1.35
C ARG A 43 0.94 11.09 -2.84
N ARG A 44 0.14 12.09 -3.21
CA ARG A 44 0.08 12.57 -4.60
C ARG A 44 1.44 13.06 -5.11
N SER A 45 2.26 13.63 -4.23
CA SER A 45 3.60 14.11 -4.57
C SER A 45 4.63 12.99 -4.81
N ASP A 46 4.32 11.74 -4.45
CA ASP A 46 5.27 10.63 -4.54
C ASP A 46 5.60 10.19 -5.96
N PHE A 47 4.90 10.75 -6.97
CA PHE A 47 5.37 10.72 -8.35
C PHE A 47 6.83 11.18 -8.47
N ASN A 48 7.21 12.22 -7.72
CA ASN A 48 8.54 12.81 -7.74
C ASN A 48 9.49 12.23 -6.65
N SER A 49 8.99 11.32 -5.81
CA SER A 49 9.75 10.70 -4.71
C SER A 49 10.31 9.32 -5.07
N GLY A 50 10.19 8.88 -6.34
CA GLY A 50 10.70 7.59 -6.83
C GLY A 50 9.74 6.42 -6.64
N PHE A 51 8.45 6.65 -6.36
CA PHE A 51 7.46 5.58 -6.17
C PHE A 51 7.37 4.63 -7.37
N LEU A 52 7.24 5.19 -8.58
CA LEU A 52 7.17 4.39 -9.81
C LEU A 52 8.47 3.63 -10.07
N ASP A 53 9.61 4.19 -9.70
CA ASP A 53 10.91 3.51 -9.82
C ASP A 53 11.04 2.35 -8.85
N CYS A 54 10.49 2.48 -7.63
CA CYS A 54 10.39 1.37 -6.70
C CYS A 54 9.54 0.23 -7.26
N LEU A 55 8.38 0.51 -7.88
CA LEU A 55 7.53 -0.52 -8.49
C LEU A 55 8.20 -1.26 -9.66
N ARG A 56 9.15 -0.63 -10.37
CA ARG A 56 9.89 -1.26 -11.48
C ARG A 56 10.73 -2.48 -11.07
N VAL A 57 11.02 -2.66 -9.78
CA VAL A 57 11.71 -3.87 -9.30
C VAL A 57 10.82 -5.11 -9.31
N LEU A 58 9.49 -4.92 -9.25
CA LEU A 58 8.50 -5.98 -9.23
C LEU A 58 8.08 -6.39 -10.64
N THR A 59 7.79 -5.41 -11.50
CA THR A 59 7.24 -5.68 -12.84
C THR A 59 7.58 -4.58 -13.84
N THR A 60 7.19 -4.80 -15.09
CA THR A 60 7.31 -3.80 -16.15
C THR A 60 6.33 -2.65 -15.92
N VAL A 61 6.82 -1.55 -15.36
CA VAL A 61 6.08 -0.28 -15.35
C VAL A 61 6.30 0.41 -16.70
N GLY A 62 5.23 0.77 -17.38
CA GLY A 62 5.34 1.58 -18.60
C GLY A 62 5.77 3.02 -18.33
N ASP A 63 5.79 3.85 -19.37
CA ASP A 63 5.91 5.29 -19.19
C ASP A 63 4.56 5.84 -18.71
N ILE A 64 4.50 6.17 -17.42
CA ILE A 64 3.35 6.80 -16.78
C ILE A 64 3.68 8.27 -16.60
N SER A 65 2.92 9.14 -17.25
CA SER A 65 3.02 10.59 -17.05
C SER A 65 2.48 10.99 -15.68
N GLU A 66 2.92 12.13 -15.17
CA GLU A 66 2.43 12.68 -13.91
C GLU A 66 0.91 12.85 -13.90
N GLU A 67 0.33 13.34 -15.00
CA GLU A 67 -1.12 13.48 -15.17
C GLU A 67 -1.86 12.13 -15.00
N LYS A 68 -1.32 11.05 -15.59
CA LYS A 68 -1.92 9.71 -15.45
C LYS A 68 -1.79 9.19 -14.02
N PHE A 69 -0.65 9.43 -13.38
CA PHE A 69 -0.45 9.08 -11.97
C PHE A 69 -1.45 9.81 -11.07
N GLN A 70 -1.57 11.14 -11.21
CA GLN A 70 -2.49 11.95 -10.40
C GLN A 70 -3.95 11.54 -10.63
N LYS A 71 -4.35 11.32 -11.89
CA LYS A 71 -5.69 10.81 -12.20
C LYS A 71 -5.96 9.45 -11.56
N GLN A 72 -4.98 8.55 -11.57
CA GLN A 72 -5.13 7.25 -10.93
C GLN A 72 -5.21 7.38 -9.40
N TYR A 73 -4.43 8.28 -8.81
CA TYR A 73 -4.52 8.61 -7.38
C TYR A 73 -5.93 9.11 -7.02
N ASP A 74 -6.50 10.03 -7.81
CA ASP A 74 -7.88 10.51 -7.63
C ASP A 74 -8.92 9.37 -7.67
N ASN A 75 -8.77 8.45 -8.63
CA ASN A 75 -9.64 7.28 -8.73
C ASN A 75 -9.54 6.37 -7.49
N MET A 76 -8.34 6.21 -6.92
CA MET A 76 -8.12 5.41 -5.72
C MET A 76 -8.75 6.07 -4.48
N VAL A 77 -8.57 7.39 -4.31
CA VAL A 77 -9.21 8.17 -3.24
C VAL A 77 -10.74 8.01 -3.30
N ALA A 78 -11.32 8.09 -4.51
CA ALA A 78 -12.77 8.00 -4.68
C ALA A 78 -13.36 6.60 -4.39
N GLN A 79 -12.55 5.54 -4.41
CA GLN A 79 -13.02 4.16 -4.21
C GLN A 79 -12.99 3.70 -2.75
N ASP A 80 -12.33 4.44 -1.85
CA ASP A 80 -12.22 4.14 -0.40
C ASP A 80 -11.91 2.66 -0.08
N SER A 81 -11.12 2.02 -0.95
CA SER A 81 -10.76 0.60 -0.85
C SER A 81 -9.28 0.34 -1.10
N TYR A 82 -8.49 1.40 -1.34
CA TYR A 82 -7.05 1.34 -1.61
C TYR A 82 -6.26 1.91 -0.45
N TYR A 83 -5.38 1.08 0.11
CA TYR A 83 -4.45 1.46 1.18
C TYR A 83 -3.04 1.16 0.70
N ILE A 84 -2.40 2.15 0.08
CA ILE A 84 -1.03 2.03 -0.43
C ILE A 84 -0.09 2.63 0.60
N ILE A 85 0.82 1.81 1.11
CA ILE A 85 1.84 2.19 2.08
C ILE A 85 3.20 2.24 1.38
N VAL A 86 3.95 3.29 1.67
CA VAL A 86 5.35 3.42 1.26
C VAL A 86 6.26 3.44 2.47
N ILE A 87 7.50 3.02 2.27
CA ILE A 87 8.61 3.29 3.19
C ILE A 87 9.55 4.26 2.50
N GLU A 88 9.81 5.37 3.15
CA GLU A 88 10.83 6.34 2.74
C GLU A 88 12.14 6.15 3.49
N ASP A 89 13.25 6.33 2.79
CA ASP A 89 14.59 6.54 3.34
C ASP A 89 14.81 8.06 3.44
N THR A 90 14.69 8.61 4.65
CA THR A 90 14.71 10.07 4.90
C THR A 90 16.09 10.69 4.73
N SER A 91 17.12 9.87 4.50
CA SER A 91 18.48 10.34 4.21
C SER A 91 18.68 10.69 2.74
N ARG A 92 17.75 10.30 1.85
CA ARG A 92 17.84 10.52 0.41
C ARG A 92 17.20 11.84 0.00
N GLU A 93 17.91 12.60 -0.83
CA GLU A 93 17.36 13.80 -1.48
C GLU A 93 16.46 13.48 -2.68
N LYS A 94 16.68 12.32 -3.33
CA LYS A 94 15.92 11.84 -4.49
C LYS A 94 15.64 10.36 -4.35
N ASN A 95 14.52 9.90 -4.92
CA ASN A 95 14.08 8.51 -4.84
C ASN A 95 14.05 8.01 -3.38
N SER A 96 13.44 8.84 -2.51
CA SER A 96 13.28 8.55 -1.08
C SER A 96 12.33 7.38 -0.85
N VAL A 97 11.33 7.17 -1.69
CA VAL A 97 10.47 5.98 -1.63
C VAL A 97 11.26 4.76 -2.07
N VAL A 98 11.53 3.88 -1.11
CA VAL A 98 12.40 2.70 -1.28
C VAL A 98 11.68 1.38 -1.11
N ALA A 99 10.45 1.41 -0.61
CA ALA A 99 9.57 0.25 -0.60
C ALA A 99 8.11 0.68 -0.74
N THR A 100 7.29 -0.18 -1.32
CA THR A 100 5.85 0.02 -1.45
C THR A 100 5.10 -1.29 -1.33
N GLY A 101 3.86 -1.22 -0.85
CA GLY A 101 2.90 -2.30 -0.87
C GLY A 101 1.48 -1.76 -0.81
N ALA A 102 0.54 -2.50 -1.39
CA ALA A 102 -0.86 -2.12 -1.45
C ALA A 102 -1.73 -3.14 -0.71
N LEU A 103 -2.78 -2.64 -0.07
CA LEU A 103 -3.91 -3.43 0.40
C LEU A 103 -5.15 -2.94 -0.34
N ILE A 104 -5.85 -3.85 -1.01
CA ILE A 104 -7.12 -3.60 -1.67
C ILE A 104 -8.21 -4.33 -0.90
N VAL A 105 -9.25 -3.61 -0.51
CA VAL A 105 -10.34 -4.18 0.30
C VAL A 105 -11.51 -4.57 -0.59
N GLU A 106 -11.79 -5.86 -0.63
CA GLU A 106 -12.94 -6.41 -1.31
C GLU A 106 -14.12 -6.56 -0.33
N HIS A 107 -15.23 -5.87 -0.62
CA HIS A 107 -16.49 -6.04 0.09
C HIS A 107 -17.26 -7.24 -0.48
N LYS A 108 -17.58 -8.20 0.40
CA LYS A 108 -18.44 -9.34 0.09
C LYS A 108 -19.72 -9.27 0.94
N PHE A 109 -20.76 -10.00 0.54
CA PHE A 109 -22.00 -10.11 1.33
C PHE A 109 -21.76 -10.60 2.78
N LEU A 110 -20.70 -11.40 3.00
CA LEU A 110 -20.39 -12.03 4.29
C LEU A 110 -19.19 -11.38 5.02
N GLY A 111 -18.73 -10.20 4.59
CA GLY A 111 -17.63 -9.49 5.24
C GLY A 111 -16.62 -8.92 4.24
N LYS A 112 -15.43 -8.55 4.73
CA LYS A 112 -14.37 -7.91 3.92
C LYS A 112 -13.12 -8.76 3.85
N VAL A 113 -12.48 -8.80 2.68
CA VAL A 113 -11.18 -9.47 2.47
C VAL A 113 -10.16 -8.43 2.05
N GLY A 114 -9.00 -8.46 2.70
CA GLY A 114 -7.83 -7.71 2.27
C GLY A 114 -7.05 -8.48 1.21
N HIS A 115 -6.72 -7.84 0.10
CA HIS A 115 -5.81 -8.36 -0.92
C HIS A 115 -4.52 -7.56 -0.87
N ILE A 116 -3.41 -8.22 -0.51
CA ILE A 116 -2.10 -7.58 -0.48
C ILE A 116 -1.47 -7.72 -1.86
N GLU A 117 -1.15 -6.58 -2.46
CA GLU A 117 -0.66 -6.45 -3.84
C GLU A 117 0.59 -5.58 -3.90
N ASP A 118 1.29 -5.63 -5.05
CA ASP A 118 2.36 -4.70 -5.42
C ASP A 118 3.49 -4.51 -4.39
N ILE A 119 3.89 -5.59 -3.71
CA ILE A 119 5.00 -5.58 -2.75
C ILE A 119 6.34 -5.43 -3.49
N ALA A 120 6.99 -4.30 -3.29
CA ALA A 120 8.27 -3.98 -3.92
C ALA A 120 9.23 -3.32 -2.91
N VAL A 121 10.51 -3.70 -2.99
CA VAL A 121 11.61 -3.08 -2.24
C VAL A 121 12.76 -2.83 -3.20
N ALA A 122 13.24 -1.58 -3.25
CA ALA A 122 14.39 -1.18 -4.06
C ALA A 122 15.59 -2.12 -3.81
N LYS A 123 16.31 -2.51 -4.86
CA LYS A 123 17.34 -3.58 -4.78
C LYS A 123 18.44 -3.30 -3.75
N ASP A 124 18.86 -2.05 -3.65
CA ASP A 124 19.85 -1.55 -2.70
C ASP A 124 19.32 -1.40 -1.26
N GLN A 125 18.04 -1.72 -1.05
CA GLN A 125 17.31 -1.60 0.21
C GLN A 125 16.77 -2.95 0.69
N GLN A 126 16.95 -4.02 -0.10
CA GLN A 126 16.60 -5.39 0.26
C GLN A 126 17.47 -5.91 1.42
N GLY A 127 16.98 -6.92 2.13
CA GLY A 127 17.64 -7.49 3.32
C GLY A 127 17.48 -6.68 4.61
N LYS A 128 17.00 -5.43 4.54
CA LYS A 128 16.80 -4.53 5.70
C LYS A 128 15.45 -4.70 6.41
N LYS A 129 14.75 -5.81 6.17
CA LYS A 129 13.40 -6.13 6.70
C LYS A 129 12.27 -5.19 6.27
N LEU A 130 12.49 -4.27 5.32
CA LEU A 130 11.46 -3.33 4.86
C LEU A 130 10.22 -4.04 4.28
N GLY A 131 10.43 -5.07 3.47
CA GLY A 131 9.31 -5.88 2.96
C GLY A 131 8.49 -6.55 4.07
N LEU A 132 9.14 -7.06 5.12
CA LEU A 132 8.44 -7.62 6.29
C LEU A 132 7.60 -6.53 6.99
N ARG A 133 8.13 -5.31 7.14
CA ARG A 133 7.39 -4.20 7.75
C ARG A 133 6.20 -3.77 6.91
N LEU A 134 6.32 -3.78 5.58
CA LEU A 134 5.18 -3.54 4.69
C LEU A 134 4.06 -4.56 4.91
N ILE A 135 4.38 -5.86 4.92
CA ILE A 135 3.37 -6.90 5.15
C ILE A 135 2.68 -6.72 6.50
N GLN A 136 3.45 -6.48 7.56
CA GLN A 136 2.90 -6.25 8.90
C GLN A 136 2.00 -5.01 8.96
N ALA A 137 2.39 -3.93 8.28
CA ALA A 137 1.60 -2.69 8.23
C ALA A 137 0.28 -2.90 7.47
N LEU A 138 0.32 -3.56 6.32
CA LEU A 138 -0.86 -3.83 5.51
C LEU A 138 -1.82 -4.79 6.22
N ASP A 139 -1.30 -5.81 6.88
CA ASP A 139 -2.13 -6.75 7.65
C ASP A 139 -2.77 -6.08 8.86
N TYR A 140 -2.05 -5.19 9.56
CA TYR A 140 -2.62 -4.35 10.60
C TYR A 140 -3.77 -3.47 10.07
N VAL A 141 -3.58 -2.81 8.91
CA VAL A 141 -4.65 -2.00 8.30
C VAL A 141 -5.87 -2.88 8.01
N ALA A 142 -5.67 -4.04 7.39
CA ALA A 142 -6.75 -4.97 7.04
C ALA A 142 -7.54 -5.41 8.29
N GLU A 143 -6.87 -5.81 9.35
CA GLU A 143 -7.51 -6.16 10.62
C GLU A 143 -8.26 -4.96 11.21
N LYS A 144 -7.60 -3.80 11.27
CA LYS A 144 -8.13 -2.57 11.89
C LYS A 144 -9.43 -2.10 11.23
N ILE A 145 -9.52 -2.22 9.91
CA ILE A 145 -10.73 -1.86 9.16
C ILE A 145 -11.74 -3.00 9.10
N GLY A 146 -11.47 -4.17 9.71
CA GLY A 146 -12.44 -5.25 9.87
C GLY A 146 -12.49 -6.25 8.70
N CYS A 147 -11.39 -6.44 7.97
CA CYS A 147 -11.24 -7.61 7.12
C CYS A 147 -11.15 -8.87 7.97
N TYR A 148 -11.86 -9.94 7.59
CA TYR A 148 -11.79 -11.20 8.33
C TYR A 148 -10.55 -12.04 7.97
N LYS A 149 -9.86 -11.67 6.89
CA LYS A 149 -8.56 -12.21 6.48
C LYS A 149 -7.88 -11.28 5.46
N SER A 150 -6.57 -11.42 5.36
CA SER A 150 -5.76 -10.93 4.25
C SER A 150 -5.31 -12.11 3.38
N ILE A 151 -5.27 -11.93 2.06
CA ILE A 151 -4.71 -12.90 1.12
C ILE A 151 -3.74 -12.21 0.14
N LEU A 152 -2.87 -13.00 -0.46
CA LEU A 152 -1.94 -12.59 -1.50
C LEU A 152 -1.54 -13.81 -2.32
N ASP A 153 -1.10 -13.55 -3.54
CA ASP A 153 -0.47 -14.55 -4.39
C ASP A 153 1.05 -14.36 -4.39
N CYS A 154 1.80 -15.46 -4.45
CA CYS A 154 3.25 -15.42 -4.54
C CYS A 154 3.81 -16.59 -5.35
N SER A 155 5.04 -16.44 -5.85
CA SER A 155 5.79 -17.53 -6.46
C SER A 155 6.40 -18.44 -5.40
N ASP A 156 6.70 -19.68 -5.78
CA ASP A 156 7.37 -20.66 -4.90
C ASP A 156 8.69 -20.11 -4.31
N ALA A 157 9.43 -19.31 -5.10
CA ALA A 157 10.68 -18.70 -4.66
C ALA A 157 10.50 -17.71 -3.48
N ASN A 158 9.32 -17.09 -3.37
CA ASN A 158 9.00 -16.09 -2.36
C ASN A 158 8.09 -16.62 -1.24
N GLU A 159 7.56 -17.84 -1.34
CA GLU A 159 6.68 -18.44 -0.33
C GLU A 159 7.32 -18.39 1.07
N GLY A 160 8.60 -18.74 1.18
CA GLY A 160 9.33 -18.72 2.45
C GLY A 160 9.46 -17.33 3.10
N PHE A 161 9.37 -16.25 2.32
CA PHE A 161 9.28 -14.89 2.86
C PHE A 161 7.91 -14.63 3.49
N TYR A 162 6.82 -14.99 2.80
CA TYR A 162 5.46 -14.79 3.32
C TYR A 162 5.16 -15.67 4.53
N VAL A 163 5.69 -16.90 4.59
CA VAL A 163 5.64 -17.74 5.79
C VAL A 163 6.29 -17.05 7.00
N LYS A 164 7.44 -16.39 6.81
CA LYS A 164 8.09 -15.60 7.87
C LYS A 164 7.30 -14.36 8.27
N CYS A 165 6.38 -13.89 7.43
CA CYS A 165 5.46 -12.80 7.73
C CYS A 165 4.20 -13.27 8.47
N GLY A 166 4.03 -14.58 8.72
CA GLY A 166 2.86 -15.15 9.40
C GLY A 166 1.76 -15.66 8.47
N PHE A 167 1.96 -15.58 7.15
CA PHE A 167 1.04 -16.14 6.17
C PHE A 167 1.25 -17.65 6.02
N ARG A 168 0.25 -18.33 5.48
CA ARG A 168 0.31 -19.77 5.15
C ARG A 168 -0.28 -20.01 3.78
N ARG A 169 0.17 -21.08 3.11
CA ARG A 169 -0.42 -21.52 1.85
C ARG A 169 -1.91 -21.83 2.03
N ALA A 170 -2.75 -21.25 1.17
CA ALA A 170 -4.21 -21.36 1.28
C ALA A 170 -4.91 -21.79 -0.03
N GLY A 171 -4.17 -21.91 -1.15
CA GLY A 171 -4.73 -22.25 -2.45
C GLY A 171 -3.69 -22.21 -3.56
N LEU A 172 -4.17 -22.22 -4.80
CA LEU A 172 -3.39 -22.02 -6.02
C LEU A 172 -3.90 -20.76 -6.73
N GLN A 173 -2.98 -19.90 -7.13
CA GLN A 173 -3.29 -18.82 -8.07
C GLN A 173 -3.47 -19.42 -9.46
N MET A 174 -4.52 -19.01 -10.16
CA MET A 174 -4.77 -19.35 -11.56
C MET A 174 -4.89 -18.06 -12.36
N ALA A 175 -4.26 -17.99 -13.53
CA ALA A 175 -4.27 -16.80 -14.37
C ALA A 175 -4.68 -17.14 -15.81
N HIS A 176 -5.48 -16.28 -16.43
CA HIS A 176 -5.76 -16.27 -17.85
C HIS A 176 -5.43 -14.89 -18.42
N TYR A 177 -4.36 -14.81 -19.20
CA TYR A 177 -3.88 -13.54 -19.77
C TYR A 177 -4.55 -13.27 -21.12
N TYR A 178 -5.08 -12.05 -21.30
CA TYR A 178 -5.68 -11.60 -22.56
C TYR A 178 -4.63 -10.97 -23.49
N GLU A 179 -4.68 -11.29 -24.80
CA GLU A 179 -3.75 -10.72 -25.80
C GLU A 179 -3.81 -9.18 -25.82
N GLY A 180 -2.64 -8.54 -25.91
CA GLY A 180 -2.50 -7.07 -25.90
C GLY A 180 -2.35 -6.41 -24.52
N GLY A 181 -2.67 -7.13 -23.42
CA GLY A 181 -2.26 -6.73 -22.09
C GLY A 181 -0.79 -7.04 -21.90
N LYS A 182 0.08 -6.02 -21.82
CA LYS A 182 1.56 -6.08 -21.71
C LYS A 182 2.09 -7.37 -21.07
N SER A 183 2.22 -8.42 -21.87
CA SER A 183 2.81 -9.68 -21.49
C SER A 183 4.25 -9.63 -21.98
N LYS A 184 5.15 -9.29 -21.06
CA LYS A 184 6.48 -9.89 -20.97
C LYS A 184 6.91 -9.87 -19.51
N SER A 185 6.75 -11.00 -18.84
CA SER A 185 7.60 -11.36 -17.71
C SER A 185 8.26 -12.70 -18.01
N HIS A 186 9.59 -12.72 -17.89
CA HIS A 186 10.42 -13.90 -17.71
C HIS A 186 10.30 -14.42 -16.27
#